data_AF-A0A5K7YI46-F1
#
_entry.id   AF-A0A5K7YI46-F1
#
_cell.length_a   1.000
_cell.length_b   1.000
_cell.length_c   1.000
_cell.angle_alpha   90.00
_cell.angle_beta   90.00
_cell.angle_gamma   90.00
#
_symmetry.space_group_name_H-M   'P 1'
#
loop_
_entity.id
_entity.type
_entity.pdbx_description
1 polymer ?
#
loop_
_entity_poly.entity_id
_entity_poly.type
_entity_poly.pdbx_seq_one_letter_code
_entity_poly.pdbx_strand_id
1 'polypeptide(L)'
;MKETFNNAGDRQQQRSMTSDQCLQEALAERERFLGRNAHLRPYQAEIDRVLDQSGNCRGRMEVLGTLLQGKLLEMQKELYTLSKMLQASVNSN
;
A
#
# COMPACT_ATOMS: atom_id res chain seq x y z
N MET A 1 32.05 14.27 -41.24
CA MET A 1 31.82 13.99 -39.80
C MET A 1 30.65 13.04 -39.69
N LYS A 2 30.89 11.79 -39.30
CA LYS A 2 29.86 10.79 -39.00
C LYS A 2 29.68 10.81 -37.49
N GLU A 3 28.54 11.27 -37.01
CA GLU A 3 28.15 11.06 -35.61
C GLU A 3 27.28 9.80 -35.54
N THR A 4 27.93 8.70 -35.18
CA THR A 4 27.23 7.48 -34.77
C THR A 4 26.76 7.66 -33.34
N PHE A 5 25.45 7.88 -33.14
CA PHE A 5 24.80 7.76 -31.85
C PHE A 5 24.70 6.28 -31.46
N ASN A 6 25.81 5.72 -30.98
CA ASN A 6 25.78 4.50 -30.19
C ASN A 6 25.39 4.89 -28.76
N ASN A 7 24.09 4.84 -28.46
CA ASN A 7 23.63 4.77 -27.07
C ASN A 7 23.12 3.34 -26.79
N ALA A 8 24.06 2.40 -26.88
CA ALA A 8 23.94 1.07 -26.31
C ALA A 8 24.41 1.18 -24.86
N GLY A 9 23.47 1.30 -23.90
CA GLY A 9 23.88 1.46 -22.50
C GLY A 9 22.81 1.20 -21.45
N ASP A 10 21.56 1.65 -21.65
CA ASP A 10 20.58 1.67 -20.53
C ASP A 10 19.44 0.66 -20.66
N ARG A 11 19.73 -0.52 -21.22
CA ARG A 11 18.92 -1.72 -20.89
C ARG A 11 19.52 -2.36 -19.66
N GLN A 12 19.46 -1.64 -18.54
CA GLN A 12 19.66 -2.23 -17.23
C GLN A 12 18.75 -3.43 -17.12
N GLN A 13 19.39 -4.57 -16.94
CA GLN A 13 18.80 -5.88 -16.79
C GLN A 13 17.67 -5.82 -15.77
N GLN A 14 16.42 -5.74 -16.24
CA GLN A 14 15.30 -6.31 -15.51
C GLN A 14 15.58 -7.81 -15.45
N ARG A 15 16.38 -8.23 -14.46
CA ARG A 15 16.34 -9.60 -13.98
C ARG A 15 14.87 -9.83 -13.65
N SER A 16 14.21 -10.63 -14.48
CA SER A 16 12.86 -11.09 -14.21
C SER A 16 12.95 -11.82 -12.87
N MET A 17 12.61 -11.12 -11.80
CA MET A 17 12.53 -11.73 -10.48
C MET A 17 11.41 -12.75 -10.57
N THR A 18 11.72 -13.96 -10.12
CA THR A 18 10.69 -14.98 -9.98
C THR A 18 9.65 -14.49 -8.98
N SER A 19 8.40 -14.95 -9.13
CA SER A 19 7.31 -14.59 -8.21
C SER A 19 7.70 -14.85 -6.75
N ASP A 20 8.46 -15.93 -6.50
CA ASP A 20 8.92 -16.29 -5.15
C ASP A 20 9.95 -15.29 -4.61
N GLN A 21 10.86 -14.80 -5.44
CA GLN A 21 11.83 -13.78 -5.03
C GLN A 21 11.14 -12.46 -4.68
N CYS A 22 10.15 -12.05 -5.48
CA CYS A 22 9.35 -10.86 -5.19
C CYS A 22 8.57 -11.01 -3.87
N LEU A 23 8.00 -12.19 -3.61
CA LEU A 23 7.31 -12.48 -2.36
C LEU A 23 8.26 -12.40 -1.15
N GLN A 24 9.45 -13.00 -1.25
CA GLN A 24 10.43 -12.97 -0.16
C GLN A 24 10.91 -11.54 0.15
N GLU A 25 11.15 -10.71 -0.88
CA GLU A 25 11.48 -9.30 -0.68
C GLU A 25 10.36 -8.53 0.00
N ALA A 26 9.11 -8.68 -0.46
CA ALA A 26 7.97 -8.01 0.13
C ALA A 26 7.76 -8.39 1.61
N LEU A 27 7.95 -9.67 1.96
CA LEU A 27 7.87 -10.14 3.34
C LEU A 27 9.01 -9.56 4.20
N ALA A 28 10.23 -9.51 3.66
CA ALA A 28 11.37 -8.93 4.36
C ALA A 28 11.20 -7.43 4.61
N GLU A 29 10.69 -6.69 3.63
CA GLU A 29 10.41 -5.26 3.77
C GLU A 29 9.29 -4.98 4.78
N ARG A 30 8.23 -5.79 4.76
CA ARG A 30 7.18 -5.76 5.79
C ARG A 30 7.76 -5.94 7.19
N GLU A 31 8.62 -6.93 7.40
CA GLU A 31 9.19 -7.18 8.73
C GLU A 31 10.09 -6.03 9.19
N ARG A 32 10.89 -5.44 8.29
CA ARG A 32 11.68 -4.23 8.59
C ARG A 32 10.78 -3.04 8.96
N PHE A 33 9.65 -2.88 8.29
CA PHE A 33 8.70 -1.81 8.58
C PHE A 33 8.03 -2.00 9.95
N LEU A 34 7.62 -3.22 10.28
CA LEU A 34 7.03 -3.56 11.58
C LEU A 34 8.04 -3.50 12.72
N GLY A 35 9.32 -3.81 12.45
CA GLY A 35 10.40 -3.62 13.41
C GLY A 35 10.57 -2.16 13.82
N ARG A 36 10.42 -1.22 12.89
CA ARG A 36 10.44 0.23 13.16
C ARG A 36 9.15 0.75 13.80
N ASN A 37 8.02 0.05 13.58
CA ASN A 37 6.69 0.47 14.03
C ASN A 37 6.01 -0.65 14.82
N ALA A 38 6.56 -1.00 15.98
CA ALA A 38 6.10 -2.16 16.76
C ALA A 38 4.60 -2.10 17.13
N HIS A 39 4.04 -0.90 17.32
CA HIS A 39 2.62 -0.68 17.60
C HIS A 39 1.70 -1.13 16.45
N LEU A 40 2.23 -1.35 15.23
CA LEU A 40 1.47 -1.82 14.08
C LEU A 40 1.35 -3.35 14.00
N ARG A 41 2.14 -4.11 14.78
CA ARG A 41 2.12 -5.58 14.75
C ARG A 41 0.74 -6.20 15.03
N PRO A 42 -0.07 -5.72 15.99
CA PRO A 42 -1.41 -6.26 16.22
C PRO A 42 -2.33 -6.11 15.00
N TYR A 43 -2.21 -4.99 14.26
CA TYR A 43 -3.00 -4.79 13.04
C TYR A 43 -2.55 -5.72 11.91
N GLN A 44 -1.24 -5.95 11.75
CA GLN A 44 -0.74 -6.93 10.78
C GLN A 44 -1.23 -8.35 11.10
N ALA A 45 -1.22 -8.73 12.38
CA ALA A 45 -1.71 -10.04 12.81
C ALA A 45 -3.20 -10.22 12.47
N GLU A 46 -4.01 -9.17 12.63
CA GLU A 46 -5.41 -9.21 12.24
C GLU A 46 -5.57 -9.30 10.71
N ILE A 47 -4.78 -8.55 9.94
CA ILE A 47 -4.76 -8.65 8.48
C ILE A 47 -4.43 -10.09 8.05
N ASP A 48 -3.37 -10.68 8.60
CA ASP A 48 -2.96 -12.05 8.29
C ASP A 48 -4.07 -13.06 8.65
N ARG A 49 -4.73 -12.88 9.82
CA ARG A 49 -5.87 -13.72 10.24
C ARG A 49 -7.03 -13.69 9.25
N VAL A 50 -7.44 -12.50 8.80
CA VAL A 50 -8.56 -12.36 7.85
C VAL A 50 -8.15 -12.91 6.48
N LEU A 51 -6.90 -12.69 6.05
CA LEU A 51 -6.38 -13.21 4.79
C LEU A 51 -6.28 -14.74 4.77
N ASP A 52 -5.93 -15.38 5.89
CA ASP A 52 -5.92 -16.84 5.98
C ASP A 52 -7.32 -17.45 5.94
N GLN A 53 -8.33 -16.74 6.48
CA GLN A 53 -9.73 -17.16 6.40
C GLN A 53 -10.33 -16.99 5.01
N SER A 54 -9.75 -16.13 4.17
CA SER A 54 -10.26 -15.83 2.82
C SER A 54 -9.88 -16.86 1.73
N GLY A 55 -9.14 -17.90 2.09
CA GLY A 55 -8.85 -19.04 1.22
C GLY A 55 -7.89 -18.70 0.07
N ASN A 56 -8.42 -18.56 -1.15
CA ASN A 56 -7.60 -18.38 -2.36
C ASN A 56 -7.15 -16.92 -2.56
N CYS A 57 -6.19 -16.71 -3.48
CA CYS A 57 -5.61 -15.40 -3.77
C CYS A 57 -6.68 -14.33 -4.14
N ARG A 58 -7.77 -14.74 -4.81
CA ARG A 58 -8.87 -13.83 -5.16
C ARG A 58 -9.63 -13.39 -3.90
N GLY A 59 -9.96 -14.30 -3.00
CA GLY A 59 -10.60 -13.97 -1.73
C GLY A 59 -9.74 -13.03 -0.87
N ARG A 60 -8.42 -13.25 -0.85
CA ARG A 60 -7.46 -12.36 -0.18
C ARG A 60 -7.50 -10.93 -0.72
N MET A 61 -7.53 -10.78 -2.05
CA MET A 61 -7.63 -9.48 -2.70
C MET A 61 -8.99 -8.80 -2.48
N GLU A 62 -10.09 -9.56 -2.46
CA GLU A 62 -11.43 -9.04 -2.18
C GLU A 62 -11.54 -8.52 -0.74
N VAL A 63 -10.96 -9.22 0.23
CA VAL A 63 -10.85 -8.76 1.62
C VAL A 63 -10.03 -7.47 1.71
N LEU A 64 -8.84 -7.43 1.09
CA LEU A 64 -8.00 -6.23 1.10
C LEU A 64 -8.71 -5.03 0.45
N GLY A 65 -9.40 -5.26 -0.67
CA GLY A 65 -10.21 -4.25 -1.33
C GLY A 65 -11.31 -3.71 -0.41
N THR A 66 -11.98 -4.60 0.32
CA THR A 66 -13.03 -4.23 1.29
C THR A 66 -12.47 -3.40 2.44
N LEU A 67 -11.31 -3.79 2.99
CA LEU A 67 -10.64 -3.05 4.07
C LEU A 67 -10.22 -1.65 3.61
N LEU A 68 -9.66 -1.53 2.40
CA LEU A 68 -9.30 -0.24 1.80
C LEU A 68 -10.53 0.65 1.58
N GLN A 69 -11.61 0.09 1.06
CA GLN A 69 -12.88 0.82 0.88
C GLN A 69 -13.42 1.33 2.22
N GLY A 70 -13.39 0.51 3.27
CA GLY A 70 -13.77 0.91 4.61
C GLY A 70 -12.94 2.08 5.12
N LYS A 71 -11.61 2.02 4.93
CA LYS A 71 -10.73 3.10 5.39
C LYS A 71 -10.92 4.41 4.62
N LEU A 72 -11.15 4.34 3.31
CA LEU A 72 -11.48 5.50 2.49
C LEU A 72 -12.78 6.17 2.95
N LEU A 73 -13.79 5.38 3.32
CA LEU A 73 -15.05 5.90 3.83
C LEU A 73 -14.89 6.61 5.18
N GLU A 74 -14.05 6.08 6.08
CA GLU A 74 -13.70 6.77 7.34
C GLU A 74 -13.02 8.12 7.06
N MET A 75 -11.99 8.13 6.20
CA MET A 75 -11.29 9.35 5.83
C MET A 75 -12.23 10.38 5.20
N GLN A 76 -13.17 9.96 4.36
CA GLN A 76 -14.18 10.85 3.77
C GLN A 76 -15.07 11.51 4.85
N LYS A 77 -15.48 10.75 5.87
CA LYS A 77 -16.29 11.27 6.99
C LYS A 77 -15.51 12.30 7.82
N GLU A 78 -14.24 12.01 8.10
CA GLU A 78 -13.35 12.93 8.83
C GLU A 78 -13.15 14.23 8.05
N LEU A 79 -12.86 14.15 6.74
CA LEU A 79 -12.71 15.31 5.86
C LEU A 79 -13.99 16.14 5.77
N TYR A 80 -15.15 15.49 5.66
CA TYR A 80 -16.44 16.18 5.65
C TYR A 80 -16.70 16.94 6.95
N THR A 81 -16.37 16.33 8.08
CA THR A 81 -16.49 16.95 9.41
C THR A 81 -15.58 18.18 9.51
N LEU A 82 -14.33 18.04 9.07
CA LEU A 82 -13.37 19.14 9.05
C LEU A 82 -13.85 20.30 8.14
N SER A 83 -14.38 19.99 6.96
CA SER A 83 -14.93 20.98 6.04
C SER A 83 -16.10 21.75 6.65
N LYS A 84 -17.00 21.08 7.38
CA LYS A 84 -18.07 21.74 8.12
C LYS A 84 -17.55 22.68 9.19
N MET A 85 -16.54 22.26 9.96
CA MET A 85 -15.93 23.11 11.00
C MET A 85 -15.29 24.36 10.38
N LEU A 86 -14.57 24.21 9.27
CA LEU A 86 -13.98 25.33 8.55
C LEU A 86 -15.05 26.30 8.05
N GLN A 87 -16.12 25.81 7.44
CA GLN A 87 -17.22 26.65 6.97
C GLN A 87 -17.92 27.39 8.12
N ALA A 88 -18.13 26.72 9.25
CA ALA A 88 -18.68 27.36 10.45
C ALA A 88 -17.75 28.46 10.99
N SER A 89 -16.43 28.25 10.97
CA SER A 89 -15.46 29.27 11.41
C SER A 89 -15.42 30.49 10.49
N VAL A 90 -15.57 30.30 9.18
CA VAL A 90 -15.60 31.40 8.20
C VAL A 90 -16.88 32.22 8.33
N ASN A 91 -18.02 31.57 8.59
CA ASN A 91 -19.31 32.23 8.77
C ASN A 91 -19.50 32.89 10.16
N SER A 92 -18.54 32.71 11.07
CA SER A 92 -18.57 33.28 12.43
C SER A 92 -17.69 34.53 12.58
N ASN A 93 -17.07 35.00 11.49
CA ASN A 93 -16.36 36.28 11.36
C ASN A 93 -17.14 37.22 10.42
#